data_AF-A0A270BLB9-F1
#
_entry.id   AF-A0A270BLB9-F1
#
_cell.length_a   1.000
_cell.length_b   1.000
_cell.length_c   1.000
_cell.angle_alpha   90.00
_cell.angle_beta   90.00
_cell.angle_gamma   90.00
#
_symmetry.space_group_name_H-M   'P 1'
#
loop_
_entity.id
_entity.type
_entity.pdbx_description
1 polymer ?
#
loop_
_entity_poly.entity_id
_entity_poly.type
_entity_poly.pdbx_seq_one_letter_code
_entity_poly.pdbx_strand_id
1 'polypeptide(L)'
;MAVVDGRLVTDDGLRTAIEISLFTDARAREDDPLPDNGADPRGWWGNAFRPSEDAPEELGSRLWLLEREKLTAANVERGRTYAADALAWLKRAGIVSDLVVIAVALGRTTLALGVEVERPEGPSRDRFDFVWEASLAV
;
A
#
# COMPACT_ATOMS: atom_id res chain seq x y z
N MET A 1 -11.35 16.91 15.15
CA MET A 1 -12.41 15.89 15.28
C MET A 1 -13.74 16.59 15.10
N ALA A 2 -14.46 16.29 14.02
CA ALA A 2 -15.74 16.92 13.69
C ALA A 2 -16.87 15.87 13.76
N VAL A 3 -18.07 16.32 14.13
CA VAL A 3 -19.28 15.50 14.18
C VAL A 3 -20.30 16.13 13.23
N VAL A 4 -20.85 15.33 12.33
CA VAL A 4 -21.93 15.71 11.40
C VAL A 4 -23.06 14.70 11.59
N ASP A 5 -24.29 15.19 11.79
CA ASP A 5 -25.51 14.38 11.98
C ASP A 5 -25.37 13.27 13.05
N GLY A 6 -24.67 13.57 14.15
CA GLY A 6 -24.46 12.64 15.25
C GLY A 6 -23.48 11.51 14.96
N ARG A 7 -22.75 11.57 13.83
CA ARG A 7 -21.67 10.64 13.48
C ARG A 7 -20.32 11.36 13.49
N LEU A 8 -19.26 10.66 13.87
CA LEU A 8 -17.90 11.15 13.67
C LEU A 8 -17.64 11.24 12.17
N VAL A 9 -17.09 12.36 11.71
CA VAL A 9 -16.58 12.46 10.34
C VAL A 9 -15.44 11.45 10.19
N THR A 10 -15.62 10.50 9.27
CA THR A 10 -14.61 9.49 8.92
C THR A 10 -13.63 10.08 7.91
N ASP A 11 -12.34 9.79 8.08
CA ASP A 11 -11.30 10.10 7.09
C ASP A 11 -11.47 9.24 5.82
N ASP A 12 -10.76 9.56 4.72
CA ASP A 12 -10.71 8.81 3.45
C ASP A 12 -10.10 7.40 3.65
N GLY A 13 -10.76 6.53 4.42
CA GLY A 13 -10.14 5.38 5.07
C GLY A 13 -9.41 4.43 4.12
N LEU A 14 -9.96 4.17 2.93
CA LEU A 14 -9.29 3.30 1.95
C LEU A 14 -8.06 3.98 1.37
N ARG A 15 -8.19 5.25 1.01
CA ARG A 15 -7.10 6.05 0.45
C ARG A 15 -5.97 6.17 1.46
N THR A 16 -6.26 6.53 2.69
CA THR A 16 -5.28 6.63 3.78
C THR A 16 -4.59 5.28 4.00
N ALA A 17 -5.33 4.16 3.97
CA ALA A 17 -4.73 2.83 4.10
C ALA A 17 -3.79 2.49 2.93
N ILE A 18 -4.17 2.84 1.70
CA ILE A 18 -3.33 2.66 0.50
C ILE A 18 -2.07 3.52 0.61
N GLU A 19 -2.20 4.80 0.94
CA GLU A 19 -1.09 5.74 1.09
C GLU A 19 -0.11 5.28 2.19
N ILE A 20 -0.62 4.87 3.36
CA ILE A 20 0.21 4.32 4.43
C ILE A 20 0.93 3.07 3.96
N SER A 21 0.27 2.17 3.24
CA SER A 21 0.88 0.93 2.74
C SER A 21 2.00 1.20 1.73
N LEU A 22 1.81 2.18 0.84
CA LEU A 22 2.79 2.51 -0.20
C LEU A 22 3.98 3.34 0.32
N PHE A 23 3.75 4.23 1.29
CA PHE A 23 4.75 5.21 1.75
C PHE A 23 5.34 4.91 3.13
N THR A 24 4.98 3.76 3.72
CA THR A 24 5.72 3.18 4.85
C THR A 24 6.81 2.27 4.31
N ASP A 25 8.03 2.35 4.84
CA ASP A 25 9.11 1.48 4.38
C ASP A 25 8.94 0.06 4.94
N ALA A 26 8.76 -0.91 4.04
CA ALA A 26 8.93 -2.33 4.36
C ALA A 26 10.41 -2.69 4.39
N ARG A 27 10.75 -3.73 5.15
CA ARG A 27 12.12 -4.21 5.23
C ARG A 27 12.55 -4.81 3.89
N ALA A 28 13.77 -4.54 3.46
CA ALA A 28 14.35 -5.21 2.30
C ALA A 28 14.48 -6.73 2.55
N ARG A 29 14.23 -7.54 1.51
CA ARG A 29 14.49 -8.98 1.55
C ARG A 29 15.99 -9.25 1.41
N GLU A 30 16.42 -10.47 1.72
CA GLU A 30 17.82 -10.88 1.64
C GLU A 30 18.40 -10.75 0.22
N ASP A 31 17.56 -10.88 -0.80
CA ASP A 31 17.90 -10.80 -2.22
C ASP A 31 17.74 -9.39 -2.81
N ASP A 32 17.19 -8.44 -2.05
CA ASP A 32 17.01 -7.07 -2.54
C ASP A 32 18.35 -6.30 -2.51
N PRO A 33 18.72 -5.63 -3.62
CA PRO A 33 19.90 -4.77 -3.64
C PRO A 33 19.63 -3.54 -2.77
N LEU A 34 20.42 -3.39 -1.71
CA LEU A 34 20.31 -2.24 -0.82
C LEU A 34 20.99 -1.00 -1.43
N PRO A 35 20.36 0.18 -1.33
CA PRO A 35 21.04 1.44 -1.54
C PRO A 35 22.29 1.57 -0.64
N ASP A 36 23.33 2.25 -1.13
CA ASP A 36 24.53 2.62 -0.36
C ASP A 36 25.32 1.45 0.27
N ASN A 37 25.48 0.33 -0.45
CA ASN A 37 26.31 -0.83 -0.08
C ASN A 37 25.88 -1.58 1.20
N GLY A 38 24.58 -1.56 1.53
CA GLY A 38 24.03 -2.51 2.52
C GLY A 38 24.05 -2.05 3.97
N ALA A 39 24.03 -0.73 4.23
CA ALA A 39 24.07 -0.21 5.59
C ALA A 39 22.74 -0.39 6.36
N ASP A 40 21.59 -0.24 5.70
CA ASP A 40 20.27 -0.25 6.36
C ASP A 40 19.18 -0.89 5.49
N PRO A 41 18.59 -2.04 5.91
CA PRO A 41 17.45 -2.66 5.22
C PRO A 41 16.11 -1.95 5.51
N ARG A 42 16.13 -0.83 6.24
CA ARG A 42 14.97 -0.06 6.73
C ARG A 42 13.92 -0.97 7.40
N GLY A 43 12.67 -0.56 7.33
CA GLY A 43 11.52 -1.27 7.87
C GLY A 43 10.74 -0.44 8.91
N TRP A 44 9.45 -0.71 8.99
CA TRP A 44 8.58 -0.14 10.01
C TRP A 44 8.62 -0.95 11.29
N TRP A 45 8.91 -0.28 12.41
CA TRP A 45 9.02 -0.90 13.73
C TRP A 45 7.75 -1.66 14.15
N GLY A 46 6.57 -1.24 13.68
CA GLY A 46 5.30 -1.91 13.99
C GLY A 46 5.22 -3.35 13.49
N ASN A 47 5.99 -3.70 12.45
CA ASN A 47 6.05 -5.07 11.94
C ASN A 47 6.70 -6.05 12.93
N ALA A 48 7.58 -5.57 13.82
CA ALA A 48 8.24 -6.41 14.83
C ALA A 48 7.28 -6.92 15.93
N PHE A 49 6.13 -6.26 16.08
CA PHE A 49 5.14 -6.57 17.12
C PHE A 49 3.85 -7.16 16.54
N ARG A 50 3.79 -7.45 15.23
CA ARG A 50 2.60 -8.07 14.63
C ARG A 50 2.49 -9.53 15.06
N PRO A 51 1.30 -10.00 15.49
CA PRO A 51 1.05 -11.42 15.73
C PRO A 51 1.25 -12.19 14.42
N SER A 52 2.17 -13.16 14.44
CA SER A 52 2.52 -13.95 13.26
C SER A 52 1.37 -14.84 12.74
N GLU A 53 0.34 -15.09 13.56
CA GLU A 53 -0.72 -16.03 13.25
C GLU A 53 -1.91 -15.40 12.51
N ASP A 54 -2.25 -14.14 12.80
CA ASP A 54 -3.47 -13.49 12.25
C ASP A 54 -3.20 -12.51 11.09
N ALA A 55 -1.98 -11.97 10.99
CA ALA A 55 -1.61 -11.01 9.95
C ALA A 55 -0.12 -11.11 9.58
N PRO A 56 0.31 -12.19 8.89
CA PRO A 56 1.72 -12.50 8.64
C PRO A 56 2.45 -11.54 7.69
N GLU A 57 1.77 -10.57 7.08
CA GLU A 57 2.40 -9.66 6.11
C GLU A 57 2.93 -8.41 6.79
N GLU A 58 4.09 -7.94 6.34
CA GLU A 58 4.63 -6.66 6.72
C GLU A 58 3.79 -5.52 6.12
N LEU A 59 3.50 -4.49 6.93
CA LEU A 59 3.01 -3.22 6.39
C LEU A 59 4.17 -2.48 5.75
N GLY A 60 3.90 -1.84 4.62
CA GLY A 60 4.84 -0.98 3.91
C GLY A 60 5.22 -1.52 2.54
N SER A 61 5.97 -0.71 1.81
CA SER A 61 6.48 -1.02 0.48
C SER A 61 8.00 -0.95 0.42
N ARG A 62 8.55 -1.67 -0.55
CA ARG A 62 9.97 -1.63 -0.92
C ARG A 62 10.24 -0.63 -2.05
N LEU A 63 9.31 0.27 -2.34
CA LEU A 63 9.49 1.35 -3.35
C LEU A 63 10.74 2.20 -3.10
N TRP A 64 11.15 2.37 -1.84
CA TRP A 64 12.37 3.07 -1.48
C TRP A 64 13.65 2.41 -2.02
N LEU A 65 13.64 1.12 -2.37
CA LEU A 65 14.77 0.46 -3.04
C LEU A 65 14.99 0.97 -4.48
N LEU A 66 14.00 1.65 -5.05
CA LEU A 66 14.09 2.29 -6.36
C LEU A 66 14.52 3.76 -6.23
N GLU A 67 14.81 4.24 -5.02
CA GLU A 67 15.34 5.59 -4.82
C GLU A 67 16.70 5.69 -5.54
N ARG A 68 16.87 6.73 -6.38
CA ARG A 68 18.07 6.98 -7.20
C ARG A 68 18.37 5.95 -8.30
N GLU A 69 17.52 4.94 -8.48
CA GLU A 69 17.61 4.01 -9.60
C GLU A 69 17.19 4.66 -10.92
N LYS A 70 17.72 4.13 -12.03
CA LYS A 70 17.31 4.61 -13.36
C LYS A 70 15.88 4.19 -13.66
N LEU A 71 15.08 5.09 -14.24
CA LEU A 71 13.72 4.78 -14.68
C LEU A 71 13.75 3.93 -15.97
N THR A 72 14.00 2.64 -15.81
CA THR A 72 13.99 1.62 -16.85
C THR A 72 12.69 0.82 -16.82
N ALA A 73 12.34 0.12 -17.90
CA ALA A 73 11.17 -0.77 -17.91
C ALA A 73 11.22 -1.82 -16.79
N ALA A 74 12.41 -2.36 -16.48
CA ALA A 74 12.60 -3.29 -15.38
C ALA A 74 12.30 -2.66 -14.01
N ASN A 75 12.75 -1.42 -13.77
CA ASN A 75 12.49 -0.73 -12.50
C ASN A 75 11.03 -0.26 -12.38
N VAL A 76 10.35 0.06 -13.49
CA VAL A 76 8.89 0.31 -13.50
C VAL A 76 8.14 -0.95 -13.06
N GLU A 77 8.50 -2.11 -13.59
CA GLU A 77 7.85 -3.38 -13.23
C GLU A 77 8.15 -3.80 -11.79
N ARG A 78 9.39 -3.57 -11.31
CA ARG A 78 9.72 -3.72 -9.88
C ARG A 78 8.86 -2.80 -9.01
N GLY A 79 8.66 -1.55 -9.41
CA GLY A 79 7.81 -0.61 -8.70
C GLY A 79 6.36 -1.07 -8.61
N ARG A 80 5.81 -1.59 -9.72
CA ARG A 80 4.49 -2.24 -9.76
C ARG A 80 4.40 -3.39 -8.77
N THR A 81 5.42 -4.24 -8.74
CA THR A 81 5.48 -5.42 -7.87
C THR A 81 5.56 -5.02 -6.39
N TYR A 82 6.45 -4.08 -6.04
CA TYR A 82 6.58 -3.58 -4.67
C TYR A 82 5.31 -2.89 -4.16
N ALA A 83 4.57 -2.21 -5.03
CA ALA A 83 3.28 -1.62 -4.69
C ALA A 83 2.18 -2.68 -4.54
N ALA A 84 2.13 -3.67 -5.43
CA ALA A 84 1.17 -4.77 -5.33
C ALA A 84 1.37 -5.62 -4.06
N ASP A 85 2.62 -5.96 -3.74
CA ASP A 85 2.99 -6.67 -2.50
C ASP A 85 2.52 -5.90 -1.26
N ALA A 86 2.77 -4.57 -1.24
CA ALA A 86 2.40 -3.71 -0.11
C ALA A 86 0.88 -3.61 0.10
N LEU A 87 0.08 -3.81 -0.94
CA LEU A 87 -1.37 -3.69 -0.92
C LEU A 87 -2.11 -5.03 -0.81
N ALA A 88 -1.40 -6.16 -0.93
CA ALA A 88 -1.97 -7.50 -0.91
C ALA A 88 -2.82 -7.78 0.35
N TRP A 89 -2.44 -7.18 1.49
CA TRP A 89 -3.17 -7.33 2.75
C TRP A 89 -4.62 -6.84 2.68
N LEU A 90 -4.94 -5.83 1.85
CA LEU A 90 -6.30 -5.30 1.69
C LEU A 90 -7.27 -6.38 1.20
N LYS A 91 -6.81 -7.22 0.26
CA LYS A 91 -7.60 -8.33 -0.28
C LYS A 91 -7.79 -9.43 0.76
N ARG A 92 -6.73 -9.80 1.49
CA ARG A 92 -6.80 -10.83 2.54
C ARG A 92 -7.66 -10.42 3.73
N ALA A 93 -7.63 -9.13 4.09
CA ALA A 93 -8.50 -8.57 5.13
C ALA A 93 -9.98 -8.47 4.67
N GLY A 94 -10.27 -8.72 3.40
CA GLY A 94 -11.61 -8.61 2.82
C GLY A 94 -12.10 -7.18 2.66
N ILE A 95 -11.19 -6.20 2.67
CA ILE A 95 -11.51 -4.77 2.48
C ILE A 95 -11.81 -4.49 1.00
N VAL A 96 -11.10 -5.17 0.10
CA VAL A 96 -11.28 -5.15 -1.36
C VAL A 96 -11.49 -6.57 -1.86
N SER A 97 -12.32 -6.79 -2.89
CA SER A 97 -12.44 -8.09 -3.56
C SER A 97 -11.29 -8.33 -4.53
N ASP A 98 -10.89 -7.29 -5.23
CA ASP A 98 -9.75 -7.30 -6.14
C ASP A 98 -8.97 -5.99 -6.12
N LEU A 99 -7.72 -6.06 -6.56
CA LEU A 99 -6.81 -4.91 -6.59
C LEU A 99 -5.82 -5.08 -7.74
N VAL A 100 -5.72 -4.05 -8.57
CA VAL A 100 -4.79 -3.96 -9.69
C VAL A 100 -3.89 -2.74 -9.51
N VAL A 101 -2.58 -2.96 -9.60
CA VAL A 101 -1.59 -1.88 -9.62
C VAL A 101 -1.05 -1.71 -11.03
N ILE A 102 -1.12 -0.48 -11.52
CA ILE A 102 -0.57 -0.03 -12.79
C ILE A 102 0.64 0.85 -12.47
N ALA A 103 1.77 0.61 -13.14
CA ALA A 103 2.96 1.44 -13.00
C ALA A 103 3.37 1.99 -14.36
N VAL A 104 3.65 3.28 -14.45
CA VAL A 104 4.07 3.94 -15.69
C VAL A 104 5.22 4.91 -15.43
N ALA A 105 6.15 4.98 -16.38
CA ALA A 105 7.16 6.02 -16.40
C ALA A 105 6.55 7.32 -16.95
N LEU A 106 6.49 8.36 -16.11
CA LEU A 106 6.16 9.72 -16.53
C LEU A 106 7.45 10.50 -16.77
N GLY A 107 7.74 10.77 -18.04
CA GLY A 107 8.96 11.44 -18.45
C GLY A 107 10.21 10.61 -18.12
N ARG A 108 11.22 11.24 -17.54
CA ARG A 108 12.54 10.62 -17.30
C ARG A 108 12.82 10.30 -15.83
N THR A 109 12.01 10.81 -14.90
CA THR A 109 12.34 10.88 -13.48
C THR A 109 11.23 10.40 -12.56
N THR A 110 10.01 10.23 -13.07
CA THR A 110 8.84 9.98 -12.23
C THR A 110 8.25 8.61 -12.54
N LEU A 111 8.21 7.74 -11.55
CA LEU A 111 7.38 6.55 -11.55
C LEU A 111 6.00 6.94 -11.02
N ALA A 112 4.95 6.73 -11.81
CA ALA A 112 3.58 6.92 -11.36
C ALA A 112 2.90 5.57 -11.13
N LEU A 113 2.12 5.50 -10.06
CA LEU A 113 1.35 4.32 -9.68
C LEU A 113 -0.15 4.65 -9.75
N GLY A 114 -0.90 3.85 -10.50
CA GLY A 114 -2.35 3.79 -10.44
C GLY A 114 -2.77 2.57 -9.63
N VAL A 115 -3.72 2.74 -8.73
CA VAL A 115 -4.28 1.63 -7.94
C VAL A 115 -5.77 1.58 -8.23
N GLU A 116 -6.21 0.50 -8.85
CA GLU A 116 -7.61 0.19 -9.11
C GLU A 116 -8.05 -0.85 -8.09
N VAL A 117 -9.20 -0.60 -7.45
CA VAL A 117 -9.73 -1.44 -6.38
C VAL A 117 -11.17 -1.80 -6.67
N GLU A 118 -11.52 -3.06 -6.45
CA GLU A 118 -12.90 -3.53 -6.55
C GLU A 118 -13.50 -3.67 -5.16
N ARG A 119 -14.74 -3.19 -5.03
CA ARG A 119 -15.49 -3.26 -3.78
C ARG A 119 -16.02 -4.70 -3.58
N PRO A 120 -15.87 -5.28 -2.38
CA PRO A 120 -16.39 -6.62 -2.10
C PRO A 120 -17.91 -6.66 -2.10
N GLU A 121 -18.47 -7.80 -2.52
CA GLU A 121 -19.90 -8.11 -2.41
C GLU A 121 -20.20 -8.92 -1.13
N GLY A 122 -21.44 -8.90 -0.65
CA GLY A 122 -21.90 -9.73 0.48
C GLY A 122 -21.54 -9.17 1.88
N PRO A 123 -21.43 -10.00 2.92
CA PRO A 123 -21.32 -9.56 4.32
C PRO A 123 -20.08 -8.68 4.64
N SER A 124 -19.01 -8.81 3.85
CA SER A 124 -17.81 -7.97 3.97
C SER A 124 -18.06 -6.51 3.57
N ARG A 125 -19.07 -6.26 2.71
CA ARG A 125 -19.51 -4.92 2.34
C ARG A 125 -20.00 -4.14 3.56
N ASP A 126 -20.94 -4.73 4.31
CA ASP A 126 -21.54 -4.09 5.48
C ASP A 126 -20.51 -3.75 6.57
N ARG A 127 -19.43 -4.54 6.65
CA ARG A 127 -18.34 -4.34 7.61
C ARG A 127 -17.39 -3.19 7.24
N PHE A 128 -17.16 -2.95 5.95
CA PHE A 128 -16.17 -1.96 5.47
C PHE A 128 -16.79 -0.79 4.69
N ASP A 129 -18.12 -0.67 4.63
CA ASP A 129 -18.78 0.40 3.86
C ASP A 129 -18.32 1.80 4.28
N PHE A 130 -18.02 2.04 5.56
CA PHE A 130 -17.50 3.34 6.03
C PHE A 130 -16.12 3.71 5.44
N VAL A 131 -15.29 2.72 5.09
CA VAL A 131 -13.94 2.91 4.51
C VAL A 131 -14.06 3.39 3.06
N TRP A 132 -15.08 2.89 2.36
CA TRP A 132 -15.37 3.22 0.97
C TRP A 132 -16.20 4.48 0.80
N GLU A 133 -17.20 4.73 1.65
CA GLU A 133 -18.05 5.93 1.59
C GLU A 133 -17.25 7.21 1.79
N ALA A 134 -16.25 7.18 2.67
CA ALA A 134 -15.37 8.32 2.86
C ALA A 134 -14.54 8.63 1.61
N SER A 135 -14.10 7.60 0.89
CA SER A 135 -13.22 7.75 -0.29
C SER A 135 -13.95 8.20 -1.57
N LEU A 136 -15.29 8.16 -1.59
CA LEU A 136 -16.12 8.55 -2.74
C LEU A 136 -16.76 9.94 -2.58
N ALA A 137 -16.61 10.58 -1.42
CA ALA A 137 -17.12 11.92 -1.16
C ALA A 137 -16.11 12.97 -1.64
N VAL A 138 -16.10 13.23 -2.96
CA VAL A 138 -15.43 14.39 -3.57
C VAL A 138 -16.47 15.29 -4.24
#